data_AF-A0A7X7VTJ8-F1
#
_entry.id   AF-A0A7X7VTJ8-F1
#
_cell.length_a   1.000
_cell.length_b   1.000
_cell.length_c   1.000
_cell.angle_alpha   90.00
_cell.angle_beta   90.00
_cell.angle_gamma   90.00
#
_symmetry.space_group_name_H-M   'P 1'
#
loop_
_entity.id
_entity.type
_entity.pdbx_description
1 polymer ?
#
loop_
_entity_poly.entity_id
_entity_poly.type
_entity_poly.pdbx_seq_one_letter_code
_entity_poly.pdbx_strand_id
1 'polypeptide(L)'
;MSKRTIFGLLLLALCLALAAQEVEQPSFEDLQLQIQAMSDSLLKLRESEVVSAYGFKETDKLTDVAAKLEISDLEHWKEYLGIEPKNEVLDKMSLRKLGITPFRAFLAQQYSIYGFTELSSIGELAAQNQLPVKKVRQFAGIDSEDRSFDDYSLQALNRTPEEFVAFEKEFNAKKLNFGAIILGFGILTVFVALAVTALVVGQLKRLNPKPKKADSTLVVTSSGKVKAKPVDMNSHVIAATIATLHFHKHDIEERRRLLLTFRRAGSDQWRSSMLLNMPNREILRKRS
;
A
#
# COMPACT_ATOMS: atom_id res chain seq x y z
N MET A 1 -3.82 14.40 15.79
CA MET A 1 -3.20 13.40 14.89
C MET A 1 -4.28 12.84 13.96
N SER A 2 -4.00 12.77 12.66
CA SER A 2 -4.95 12.29 11.64
C SER A 2 -5.13 10.77 11.77
N LYS A 3 -6.33 10.24 11.52
CA LYS A 3 -6.58 8.78 11.51
C LYS A 3 -5.60 8.04 10.57
N ARG A 4 -5.08 8.71 9.54
CA ARG A 4 -4.06 8.19 8.62
C ARG A 4 -2.68 8.01 9.26
N THR A 5 -2.27 8.90 10.17
CA THR A 5 -0.97 8.80 10.85
C THR A 5 -0.99 7.70 11.92
N ILE A 6 -2.14 7.48 12.56
CA ILE A 6 -2.33 6.40 13.54
C ILE A 6 -2.31 5.03 12.83
N PHE A 7 -2.99 4.92 11.68
CA PHE A 7 -3.00 3.68 10.89
C PHE A 7 -1.61 3.34 10.34
N GLY A 8 -0.85 4.34 9.87
CA GLY A 8 0.53 4.15 9.43
C GLY A 8 1.48 3.67 10.53
N LEU A 9 1.35 4.22 11.75
CA LEU A 9 2.13 3.81 12.92
C LEU A 9 1.78 2.37 13.37
N LEU A 10 0.50 2.01 13.32
CA LEU A 10 0.03 0.68 13.73
C LEU A 10 0.47 -0.39 12.73
N LEU A 11 0.50 -0.06 11.43
CA LEU A 11 0.99 -0.95 10.38
C LEU A 11 2.52 -1.12 10.44
N LEU A 12 3.25 -0.05 10.78
CA LEU A 12 4.71 -0.12 11.00
C LEU A 12 5.05 -0.98 12.22
N ALA A 13 4.29 -0.82 13.33
CA ALA A 13 4.46 -1.62 14.53
C ALA A 13 4.12 -3.10 14.30
N LEU A 14 3.10 -3.39 13.47
CA LEU A 14 2.76 -4.76 13.10
C LEU A 14 3.83 -5.41 12.22
N CYS A 15 4.42 -4.66 11.28
CA CYS A 15 5.55 -5.14 10.48
C CYS A 15 6.82 -5.39 11.31
N LEU A 16 7.09 -4.53 12.31
CA LEU A 16 8.19 -4.71 13.25
C LEU A 16 7.96 -5.91 14.18
N ALA A 17 6.72 -6.15 14.60
CA ALA A 17 6.37 -7.31 15.43
C ALA A 17 6.45 -8.63 14.66
N LEU A 18 6.09 -8.66 13.36
CA LEU A 18 6.31 -9.84 12.51
C LEU A 18 7.79 -10.11 12.20
N ALA A 19 8.63 -9.07 12.20
CA ALA A 19 10.08 -9.24 12.00
C ALA A 19 10.80 -9.72 13.27
N ALA A 20 10.17 -9.59 14.44
CA ALA A 20 10.70 -9.96 15.75
C ALA A 20 10.23 -11.35 16.20
N GLN A 21 10.00 -12.27 15.25
CA GLN A 21 9.75 -13.66 15.59
C GLN A 21 11.04 -14.23 16.21
N GLU A 22 11.02 -14.40 17.53
CA GLU A 22 12.11 -15.00 18.29
C GLU A 22 12.38 -16.38 17.70
N VAL A 23 13.58 -16.53 17.12
CA VAL A 23 14.12 -17.80 16.67
C VAL A 23 14.40 -18.59 17.94
N GLU A 24 13.56 -19.60 18.22
CA GLU A 24 13.82 -20.60 19.25
C GLU A 24 15.23 -21.15 18.99
N GLN A 25 16.14 -20.93 19.93
CA GLN A 25 17.49 -21.47 19.85
C GLN A 25 17.39 -22.98 20.10
N PRO A 26 17.81 -23.84 19.15
CA PRO A 26 17.91 -25.27 19.39
C PRO A 26 18.69 -25.55 20.68
N SER A 27 18.07 -26.34 21.54
CA SER A 27 18.61 -26.71 22.83
C SER A 27 19.56 -27.90 22.70
N PHE A 28 20.38 -28.14 23.72
CA PHE A 28 21.22 -29.34 23.84
C PHE A 28 20.44 -30.65 23.58
N GLU A 29 19.17 -30.70 23.97
CA GLU A 29 18.32 -31.87 23.80
C GLU A 29 18.07 -32.18 22.32
N ASP A 30 17.94 -31.15 21.48
CA ASP A 30 17.69 -31.30 20.04
C ASP A 30 18.90 -31.92 19.32
N LEU A 31 20.12 -31.48 19.68
CA LEU A 31 21.36 -32.08 19.18
C LEU A 31 21.51 -33.55 19.60
N GLN A 32 21.13 -33.89 20.84
CA GLN A 32 21.17 -35.28 21.29
C GLN A 32 20.14 -36.15 20.56
N LEU A 33 18.93 -35.65 20.35
CA LEU A 33 17.89 -36.35 19.61
C LEU A 33 18.30 -36.60 18.16
N GLN A 34 18.92 -35.61 17.50
CA GLN A 34 19.44 -35.75 16.13
C GLN A 34 20.55 -36.81 16.04
N ILE A 35 21.48 -36.84 17.00
CA ILE A 35 22.56 -37.83 17.04
C ILE A 35 21.98 -39.23 17.33
N GLN A 36 21.02 -39.35 18.24
CA GLN A 36 20.40 -40.62 18.62
C GLN A 36 19.51 -41.21 17.51
N ALA A 37 19.00 -40.37 16.61
CA ALA A 37 18.27 -40.80 15.42
C ALA A 37 19.17 -41.45 14.35
N MET A 38 20.50 -41.25 14.42
CA MET A 38 21.44 -41.91 13.51
C MET A 38 21.73 -43.35 13.93
N SER A 39 21.97 -44.22 12.94
CA SER A 39 22.40 -45.59 13.22
C SER A 39 23.85 -45.61 13.75
N ASP A 40 24.11 -46.53 14.68
CA ASP A 40 25.44 -46.71 15.29
C ASP A 40 26.56 -46.97 14.26
N SER A 41 26.24 -47.57 13.11
CA SER A 41 27.20 -47.81 12.04
C SER A 41 27.60 -46.53 11.30
N LEU A 42 26.64 -45.62 11.08
CA LEU A 42 26.91 -44.32 10.47
C LEU A 42 27.67 -43.42 11.43
N LEU A 43 27.32 -43.43 12.72
CA LEU A 43 28.04 -42.65 13.74
C LEU A 43 29.52 -43.03 13.80
N LYS A 44 29.84 -44.33 13.82
CA LYS A 44 31.24 -44.80 13.82
C LYS A 44 32.01 -44.39 12.56
N LEU A 45 31.37 -44.45 11.39
CA LEU A 45 31.97 -43.97 10.15
C LEU A 45 32.28 -42.47 10.24
N ARG A 46 31.32 -41.66 10.69
CA ARG A 46 31.49 -40.21 10.82
C ARG A 46 32.52 -39.82 11.87
N GLU A 47 32.58 -40.52 12.99
CA GLU A 47 33.65 -40.35 13.98
C GLU A 47 35.03 -40.59 13.34
N SER A 48 35.17 -41.64 12.53
CA SER A 48 36.43 -41.92 11.84
C SER A 48 36.82 -40.84 10.82
N GLU A 49 35.83 -40.28 10.11
CA GLU A 49 36.04 -39.17 9.18
C GLU A 49 36.50 -37.90 9.90
N VAL A 50 35.82 -37.51 10.98
CA VAL A 50 36.17 -36.33 11.79
C VAL A 50 37.58 -36.48 12.37
N VAL A 51 37.90 -37.66 12.91
CA VAL A 51 39.24 -37.95 13.42
C VAL A 51 40.29 -37.84 12.31
N SER A 52 39.98 -38.28 11.08
CA SER A 52 40.90 -38.18 9.94
C SER A 52 41.07 -36.75 9.42
N ALA A 53 40.01 -35.95 9.41
CA ALA A 53 40.00 -34.60 8.87
C ALA A 53 40.67 -33.58 9.81
N TYR A 54 40.38 -33.67 11.11
CA TYR A 54 40.81 -32.68 12.10
C TYR A 54 41.89 -33.20 13.06
N GLY A 55 42.22 -34.49 13.01
CA GLY A 55 43.37 -35.06 13.72
C GLY A 55 43.26 -35.07 15.25
N PHE A 56 42.05 -35.04 15.81
CA PHE A 56 41.81 -35.17 17.25
C PHE A 56 41.15 -36.49 17.62
N LYS A 57 41.48 -37.02 18.80
CA LYS A 57 41.00 -38.31 19.31
C LYS A 57 40.21 -38.10 20.60
N GLU A 58 39.44 -39.11 21.00
CA GLU A 58 38.72 -39.13 22.29
C GLU A 58 39.61 -38.94 23.53
N THR A 59 40.90 -39.25 23.39
CA THR A 59 41.91 -39.11 24.45
C THR A 59 42.41 -37.68 24.62
N ASP A 60 42.19 -36.83 23.63
CA ASP A 60 42.67 -35.44 23.65
C ASP A 60 41.85 -34.62 24.65
N LYS A 61 42.49 -33.63 25.25
CA LYS A 61 41.84 -32.73 26.21
C LYS A 61 40.89 -31.78 25.48
N LEU A 62 39.85 -31.33 26.17
CA LEU A 62 38.86 -30.41 25.60
C LEU A 62 39.51 -29.12 25.06
N THR A 63 40.50 -28.58 25.78
CA THR A 63 41.30 -27.41 25.34
C THR A 63 42.13 -27.67 24.08
N ASP A 64 42.77 -28.84 23.98
CA ASP A 64 43.55 -29.23 22.81
C ASP A 64 42.65 -29.42 21.57
N VAL A 65 41.45 -29.97 21.78
CA VAL A 65 40.43 -30.15 20.73
C VAL A 65 39.89 -28.80 20.27
N ALA A 66 39.57 -27.90 21.19
CA ALA A 66 39.13 -26.55 20.85
C ALA A 66 40.17 -25.78 20.03
N ALA A 67 41.45 -25.91 20.38
CA ALA A 67 42.53 -25.31 19.62
C ALA A 67 42.64 -25.88 18.19
N LYS A 68 42.49 -27.20 18.03
CA LYS A 68 42.48 -27.87 16.72
C LYS A 68 41.25 -27.50 15.87
N LEU A 69 40.12 -27.22 16.50
CA LEU A 69 38.87 -26.78 15.87
C LEU A 69 38.78 -25.25 15.73
N GLU A 70 39.85 -24.51 16.06
CA GLU A 70 39.93 -23.04 15.96
C GLU A 70 38.79 -22.31 16.69
N ILE A 71 38.34 -22.85 17.83
CA ILE A 71 37.22 -22.30 18.60
C ILE A 71 37.69 -21.09 19.40
N SER A 72 37.13 -19.93 19.09
CA SER A 72 37.45 -18.66 19.76
C SER A 72 36.77 -18.53 21.13
N ASP A 73 35.57 -19.10 21.28
CA ASP A 73 34.74 -19.00 22.49
C ASP A 73 34.49 -20.38 23.11
N LEU A 74 35.27 -20.68 24.16
CA LEU A 74 35.19 -21.94 24.89
C LEU A 74 33.94 -22.04 25.76
N GLU A 75 33.41 -20.93 26.27
CA GLU A 75 32.28 -20.95 27.19
C GLU A 75 31.01 -21.34 26.44
N HIS A 76 30.70 -20.65 25.33
CA HIS A 76 29.53 -20.98 24.51
C HIS A 76 29.64 -22.39 23.90
N TRP A 77 30.83 -22.82 23.50
CA TRP A 77 31.02 -24.18 23.00
C TRP A 77 30.73 -25.25 24.06
N LYS A 78 31.11 -25.02 25.32
CA LYS A 78 30.78 -25.93 26.43
C LYS A 78 29.28 -26.00 26.71
N GLU A 79 28.56 -24.88 26.60
CA GLU A 79 27.11 -24.86 26.75
C GLU A 79 26.43 -25.82 25.76
N TYR A 80 26.88 -25.81 24.50
CA TYR A 80 26.37 -26.72 23.46
C TYR A 80 26.79 -28.19 23.66
N LEU A 81 27.92 -28.42 24.34
CA LEU A 81 28.32 -29.74 24.77
C LEU A 81 27.56 -30.24 26.02
N GLY A 82 26.74 -29.39 26.65
CA GLY A 82 26.03 -29.67 27.90
C GLY A 82 26.95 -29.75 29.10
N ILE A 83 28.06 -29.04 29.06
CA ILE A 83 29.04 -28.96 30.14
C ILE A 83 28.94 -27.59 30.81
N GLU A 84 29.24 -27.53 32.11
CA GLU A 84 29.34 -26.27 32.85
C GLU A 84 30.38 -25.32 32.21
N PRO A 85 29.96 -24.14 31.69
CA PRO A 85 30.84 -23.29 30.87
C PRO A 85 32.02 -22.71 31.67
N LYS A 86 31.78 -22.34 32.93
CA LYS A 86 32.75 -21.67 33.81
C LYS A 86 33.69 -22.62 34.56
N ASN A 87 33.55 -23.93 34.37
CA ASN A 87 34.33 -24.90 35.12
C ASN A 87 35.65 -25.22 34.40
N GLU A 88 36.75 -24.66 34.92
CA GLU A 88 38.11 -24.82 34.38
C GLU A 88 38.69 -26.24 34.57
N VAL A 89 38.09 -27.07 35.45
CA VAL A 89 38.57 -28.44 35.67
C VAL A 89 38.24 -29.31 34.46
N LEU A 90 37.11 -29.04 33.81
CA LEU A 90 36.59 -29.81 32.67
C LEU A 90 37.42 -29.58 31.40
N ASP A 91 38.08 -28.43 31.30
CA ASP A 91 39.00 -28.07 30.21
C ASP A 91 40.20 -29.00 30.05
N LYS A 92 40.64 -29.57 31.18
CA LYS A 92 41.80 -30.47 31.25
C LYS A 92 41.39 -31.94 31.14
N MET A 93 40.09 -32.24 31.10
CA MET A 93 39.59 -33.59 30.93
C MET A 93 39.60 -33.99 29.46
N SER A 94 39.82 -35.28 29.20
CA SER A 94 39.73 -35.84 27.85
C SER A 94 38.28 -36.00 27.43
N LEU A 95 37.98 -35.89 26.13
CA LEU A 95 36.63 -36.05 25.59
C LEU A 95 35.95 -37.35 26.07
N ARG A 96 36.70 -38.46 26.14
CA ARG A 96 36.22 -39.75 26.67
C ARG A 96 35.69 -39.66 28.11
N LYS A 97 36.36 -38.89 28.99
CA LYS A 97 35.96 -38.74 30.39
C LYS A 97 34.70 -37.90 30.54
N LEU A 98 34.48 -36.99 29.58
CA LEU A 98 33.30 -36.15 29.49
C LEU A 98 32.13 -36.85 28.79
N GLY A 99 32.32 -38.07 28.27
CA GLY A 99 31.29 -38.79 27.51
C GLY A 99 30.97 -38.11 26.18
N ILE A 100 31.91 -37.35 25.61
CA ILE A 100 31.73 -36.62 24.36
C ILE A 100 32.46 -37.35 23.24
N THR A 101 31.74 -37.66 22.17
CA THR A 101 32.34 -38.25 20.97
C THR A 101 33.00 -37.17 20.10
N PRO A 102 34.01 -37.51 19.28
CA PRO A 102 34.66 -36.56 18.40
C PRO A 102 33.67 -35.89 17.43
N PHE A 103 32.69 -36.65 16.93
CA PHE A 103 31.64 -36.14 16.05
C PHE A 103 30.74 -35.13 16.77
N ARG A 104 30.39 -35.36 18.04
CA ARG A 104 29.61 -34.41 18.84
C ARG A 104 30.36 -33.10 19.08
N ALA A 105 31.66 -33.17 19.38
CA ALA A 105 32.51 -31.99 19.51
C ALA A 105 32.54 -31.15 18.23
N PHE A 106 32.60 -31.82 17.08
CA PHE A 106 32.54 -31.17 15.77
C PHE A 106 31.18 -30.50 15.50
N LEU A 107 30.05 -31.19 15.74
CA LEU A 107 28.73 -30.59 15.57
C LEU A 107 28.52 -29.36 16.46
N ALA A 108 28.99 -29.40 17.70
CA ALA A 108 28.92 -28.25 18.62
C ALA A 108 29.77 -27.06 18.13
N GLN A 109 30.89 -27.32 17.43
CA GLN A 109 31.68 -26.27 16.78
C GLN A 109 30.94 -25.67 15.58
N GLN A 110 30.34 -26.48 14.72
CA GLN A 110 29.53 -25.98 13.60
C GLN A 110 28.38 -25.10 14.09
N TYR A 111 27.73 -25.55 15.16
CA TYR A 111 26.65 -24.80 15.76
C TYR A 111 27.12 -23.48 16.37
N SER A 112 28.27 -23.44 17.06
CA SER A 112 28.78 -22.19 17.63
C SER A 112 29.20 -21.18 16.57
N ILE A 113 29.63 -21.63 15.39
CA ILE A 113 30.04 -20.75 14.28
C ILE A 113 28.84 -20.30 13.44
N TYR A 114 27.96 -21.23 13.06
CA TYR A 114 26.91 -21.01 12.06
C TYR A 114 25.50 -20.90 12.64
N GLY A 115 25.28 -21.38 13.87
CA GLY A 115 23.97 -21.48 14.50
C GLY A 115 23.15 -22.70 14.06
N PHE A 116 23.70 -23.56 13.21
CA PHE A 116 23.09 -24.81 12.73
C PHE A 116 24.18 -25.84 12.45
N THR A 117 23.80 -27.09 12.18
CA THR A 117 24.74 -28.19 11.95
C THR A 117 24.54 -28.86 10.59
N GLU A 118 25.47 -29.74 10.22
CA GLU A 118 25.29 -30.65 9.08
C GLU A 118 24.05 -31.54 9.17
N LEU A 119 23.52 -31.76 10.38
CA LEU A 119 22.33 -32.58 10.62
C LEU A 119 21.01 -31.79 10.50
N SER A 120 21.08 -30.47 10.48
CA SER A 120 19.89 -29.62 10.36
C SER A 120 19.18 -29.84 9.02
N SER A 121 17.85 -29.94 9.07
CA SER A 121 17.02 -30.19 7.90
C SER A 121 16.87 -28.94 7.02
N ILE A 122 16.57 -29.11 5.73
CA ILE A 122 16.27 -27.97 4.84
C ILE A 122 15.15 -27.11 5.41
N GLY A 123 14.10 -27.73 5.94
CA GLY A 123 12.96 -27.04 6.54
C GLY A 123 13.36 -26.17 7.73
N GLU A 124 14.16 -26.72 8.64
CA GLU A 124 14.69 -25.98 9.80
C GLU A 124 15.58 -24.82 9.36
N LEU A 125 16.52 -25.05 8.44
CA LEU A 125 17.44 -24.01 7.95
C LEU A 125 16.71 -22.87 7.24
N ALA A 126 15.69 -23.20 6.45
CA ALA A 126 14.85 -22.21 5.79
C ALA A 126 14.08 -21.37 6.81
N ALA A 127 13.54 -21.98 7.86
CA ALA A 127 12.82 -21.29 8.92
C ALA A 127 13.75 -20.38 9.74
N GLN A 128 14.91 -20.92 10.16
CA GLN A 128 15.89 -20.22 10.99
C GLN A 128 16.46 -18.97 10.28
N ASN A 129 16.86 -19.11 9.02
CA ASN A 129 17.50 -18.01 8.28
C ASN A 129 16.49 -17.18 7.47
N GLN A 130 15.19 -17.40 7.68
CA GLN A 130 14.09 -16.70 7.00
C GLN A 130 14.22 -16.74 5.47
N LEU A 131 14.66 -17.88 4.94
CA LEU A 131 14.84 -18.13 3.52
C LEU A 131 13.63 -18.87 2.95
N PRO A 132 13.20 -18.58 1.71
CA PRO A 132 12.17 -19.38 1.07
C PRO A 132 12.66 -20.83 0.88
N VAL A 133 11.93 -21.81 1.42
CA VAL A 133 12.25 -23.26 1.33
C VAL A 133 12.55 -23.68 -0.11
N LYS A 134 11.80 -23.14 -1.08
CA LYS A 134 12.00 -23.40 -2.52
C LYS A 134 13.42 -23.06 -3.00
N LYS A 135 14.01 -21.98 -2.46
CA LYS A 135 15.35 -21.52 -2.84
C LYS A 135 16.44 -22.36 -2.16
N VAL A 136 16.21 -22.79 -0.93
CA VAL A 136 17.09 -23.74 -0.24
C VAL A 136 17.09 -25.10 -0.95
N ARG A 137 15.94 -25.59 -1.42
CA ARG A 137 15.86 -26.80 -2.26
C ARG A 137 16.62 -26.66 -3.59
N GLN A 138 16.49 -25.51 -4.25
CA GLN A 138 17.27 -25.23 -5.47
C GLN A 138 18.77 -25.24 -5.21
N PHE A 139 19.22 -24.73 -4.07
CA PHE A 139 20.62 -24.81 -3.64
C PHE A 139 21.08 -26.26 -3.47
N ALA A 140 20.25 -27.12 -2.88
CA ALA A 140 20.53 -28.54 -2.74
C ALA A 140 20.53 -29.31 -4.09
N GLY A 141 20.18 -28.67 -5.21
CA GLY A 141 20.06 -29.32 -6.52
C GLY A 141 18.76 -30.11 -6.68
N ILE A 142 17.77 -29.86 -5.83
CA ILE A 142 16.48 -30.52 -5.82
C ILE A 142 15.47 -29.64 -6.57
N ASP A 143 14.53 -30.28 -7.26
CA ASP A 143 13.43 -29.57 -7.89
C ASP A 143 12.62 -28.77 -6.86
N SER A 144 12.34 -27.50 -7.18
CA SER A 144 11.71 -26.55 -6.25
C SER A 144 10.27 -26.89 -5.84
N GLU A 145 9.68 -27.93 -6.45
CA GLU A 145 8.32 -28.39 -6.17
C GLU A 145 8.30 -29.68 -5.34
N ASP A 146 9.39 -30.46 -5.34
CA ASP A 146 9.48 -31.71 -4.61
C ASP A 146 9.70 -31.47 -3.11
N ARG A 147 8.68 -31.77 -2.30
CA ARG A 147 8.68 -31.55 -0.85
C ARG A 147 9.18 -32.76 -0.06
N SER A 148 9.41 -33.89 -0.72
CA SER A 148 9.84 -35.12 -0.05
C SER A 148 11.19 -34.99 0.65
N PHE A 149 11.99 -34.01 0.24
CA PHE A 149 13.33 -33.75 0.74
C PHE A 149 13.41 -32.62 1.79
N ASP A 150 12.28 -32.02 2.20
CA ASP A 150 12.32 -30.89 3.15
C ASP A 150 12.88 -31.31 4.53
N ASP A 151 12.70 -32.59 4.92
CA ASP A 151 13.22 -33.16 6.18
C ASP A 151 14.65 -33.71 6.06
N TYR A 152 15.26 -33.66 4.88
CA TYR A 152 16.62 -34.16 4.68
C TYR A 152 17.64 -33.18 5.24
N SER A 153 18.64 -33.72 5.93
CA SER A 153 19.77 -32.94 6.45
C SER A 153 20.72 -32.51 5.34
N LEU A 154 21.46 -31.43 5.56
CA LEU A 154 22.52 -30.98 4.64
C LEU A 154 23.52 -32.11 4.34
N GLN A 155 23.84 -32.91 5.37
CA GLN A 155 24.71 -34.07 5.24
C GLN A 155 24.17 -35.10 4.25
N ALA A 156 22.87 -35.44 4.32
CA ALA A 156 22.25 -36.40 3.41
C ALA A 156 22.29 -35.92 1.95
N LEU A 157 22.41 -34.61 1.75
CA LEU A 157 22.47 -33.95 0.45
C LEU A 157 23.91 -33.69 -0.01
N ASN A 158 24.91 -34.17 0.74
CA ASN A 158 26.34 -33.94 0.50
C ASN A 158 26.70 -32.45 0.40
N ARG A 159 26.09 -31.60 1.25
CA ARG A 159 26.35 -30.17 1.34
C ARG A 159 26.93 -29.83 2.70
N THR A 160 27.82 -28.84 2.73
CA THR A 160 28.44 -28.36 3.98
C THR A 160 27.74 -27.09 4.49
N PRO A 161 27.80 -26.80 5.80
CA PRO A 161 27.29 -25.56 6.36
C PRO A 161 27.93 -24.31 5.74
N GLU A 162 29.21 -24.38 5.39
CA GLU A 162 29.95 -23.30 4.72
C GLU A 162 29.35 -22.92 3.37
N GLU A 163 29.01 -23.91 2.54
CA GLU A 163 28.36 -23.68 1.26
C GLU A 163 27.00 -23.01 1.43
N PHE A 164 26.25 -23.38 2.47
CA PHE A 164 24.95 -22.80 2.77
C PHE A 164 25.07 -21.34 3.22
N VAL A 165 26.04 -20.99 4.07
CA VAL A 165 26.29 -19.60 4.47
C VAL A 165 26.70 -18.74 3.26
N ALA A 166 27.52 -19.28 2.35
CA ALA A 166 27.88 -18.58 1.12
C ALA A 166 26.64 -18.30 0.25
N PHE A 167 25.78 -19.32 0.10
CA PHE A 167 24.50 -19.19 -0.60
C PHE A 167 23.58 -18.15 0.06
N GLU A 168 23.45 -18.15 1.38
CA GLU A 168 22.64 -17.19 2.12
C GLU A 168 23.10 -15.76 1.87
N LYS A 169 24.41 -15.51 1.96
CA LYS A 169 25.01 -14.19 1.69
C LYS A 169 24.71 -13.72 0.27
N GLU A 170 24.87 -14.60 -0.71
CA GLU A 170 24.56 -14.30 -2.10
C GLU A 170 23.07 -14.01 -2.32
N PHE A 171 22.20 -14.80 -1.68
CA PHE A 171 20.76 -14.63 -1.76
C PHE A 171 20.32 -13.29 -1.15
N ASN A 172 20.80 -12.97 0.05
CA ASN A 172 20.46 -11.72 0.73
C ASN A 172 20.94 -10.49 -0.04
N ALA A 173 22.11 -10.56 -0.69
CA ALA A 173 22.59 -9.50 -1.57
C ALA A 173 21.67 -9.29 -2.79
N LYS A 174 21.11 -10.36 -3.36
CA LYS A 174 20.23 -10.31 -4.53
C LYS A 174 18.76 -10.02 -4.20
N LYS A 175 18.33 -10.26 -2.94
CA LYS A 175 16.93 -10.13 -2.48
C LYS A 175 16.35 -8.72 -2.68
N LEU A 176 17.12 -7.68 -2.38
CA LEU A 176 16.66 -6.29 -2.49
C LEU A 176 16.35 -5.89 -3.93
N ASN A 177 17.19 -6.33 -4.87
CA ASN A 177 16.95 -6.10 -6.29
C ASN A 177 15.65 -6.77 -6.75
N PHE A 178 15.35 -7.97 -6.24
CA PHE A 178 14.14 -8.70 -6.62
C PHE A 178 12.86 -7.95 -6.21
N GLY A 179 12.81 -7.44 -4.97
CA GLY A 179 11.66 -6.66 -4.49
C GLY A 179 11.49 -5.33 -5.25
N ALA A 180 12.57 -4.60 -5.47
CA ALA A 180 12.55 -3.34 -6.21
C ALA A 180 12.12 -3.54 -7.67
N ILE A 181 12.58 -4.62 -8.32
CA ILE A 181 12.21 -4.96 -9.70
C ILE A 181 10.71 -5.30 -9.79
N ILE A 182 10.19 -6.15 -8.89
CA ILE A 182 8.76 -6.50 -8.89
C ILE A 182 7.88 -5.27 -8.71
N LEU A 183 8.23 -4.40 -7.75
CA LEU A 183 7.49 -3.16 -7.50
C LEU A 183 7.59 -2.21 -8.70
N GLY A 184 8.76 -2.10 -9.33
CA GLY A 184 8.96 -1.34 -10.56
C GLY A 184 8.06 -1.82 -11.70
N PHE A 185 8.02 -3.13 -11.97
CA PHE A 185 7.12 -3.71 -12.97
C PHE A 185 5.65 -3.53 -12.62
N GLY A 186 5.28 -3.64 -11.34
CA GLY A 186 3.92 -3.39 -10.86
C GLY A 186 3.46 -1.96 -11.11
N ILE A 187 4.30 -0.97 -10.78
CA ILE A 187 4.01 0.44 -11.06
C ILE A 187 3.94 0.69 -12.57
N LEU A 188 4.88 0.14 -13.34
CA LEU A 188 4.92 0.30 -14.79
C LEU A 188 3.65 -0.23 -15.46
N THR A 189 3.20 -1.43 -15.10
CA THR A 189 2.00 -2.05 -15.68
C THR A 189 0.74 -1.24 -15.39
N VAL A 190 0.59 -0.73 -14.17
CA VAL A 190 -0.53 0.16 -13.80
C VAL A 190 -0.47 1.47 -14.59
N PHE A 191 0.71 2.08 -14.72
CA PHE A 191 0.88 3.30 -15.52
C PHE A 191 0.56 3.09 -16.99
N VAL A 192 1.00 1.97 -17.59
CA VAL A 192 0.69 1.63 -18.98
C VAL A 192 -0.82 1.43 -19.15
N ALA A 193 -1.48 0.72 -18.25
CA ALA A 193 -2.94 0.55 -18.30
C ALA A 193 -3.69 1.89 -18.21
N LEU A 194 -3.26 2.79 -17.33
CA LEU A 194 -3.78 4.15 -17.23
C LEU A 194 -3.51 4.98 -18.50
N ALA A 195 -2.33 4.83 -19.11
CA ALA A 195 -1.98 5.53 -20.34
C ALA A 195 -2.86 5.06 -21.52
N VAL A 196 -3.08 3.75 -21.67
CA VAL A 196 -3.95 3.20 -22.72
C VAL A 196 -5.39 3.66 -22.52
N THR A 197 -5.92 3.58 -21.30
CA THR A 197 -7.29 4.04 -21.01
C THR A 197 -7.44 5.54 -21.26
N ALA A 198 -6.47 6.36 -20.86
CA ALA A 198 -6.46 7.80 -21.16
C ALA A 198 -6.43 8.07 -22.68
N LEU A 199 -5.68 7.29 -23.45
CA LEU A 199 -5.64 7.37 -24.91
C LEU A 199 -7.01 7.05 -25.52
N VAL A 200 -7.64 5.94 -25.10
CA VAL A 200 -8.96 5.52 -25.59
C VAL A 200 -10.02 6.56 -25.26
N VAL A 201 -10.04 7.06 -24.02
CA VAL A 201 -10.96 8.13 -23.60
C VAL A 201 -10.69 9.42 -24.38
N GLY A 202 -9.42 9.75 -24.64
CA GLY A 202 -9.03 10.90 -25.45
C GLY A 202 -9.58 10.81 -26.88
N GLN A 203 -9.46 9.64 -27.51
CA GLN A 203 -10.01 9.39 -28.86
C GLN A 203 -11.54 9.44 -28.87
N LEU A 204 -12.20 8.81 -27.89
CA LEU A 204 -13.66 8.86 -27.73
C LEU A 204 -14.18 10.29 -27.55
N LYS A 205 -13.51 11.11 -26.74
CA LYS A 205 -13.86 12.52 -26.54
C LYS A 205 -13.69 13.34 -27.83
N ARG A 206 -12.73 12.98 -28.68
CA ARG A 206 -12.51 13.63 -29.98
C ARG A 206 -13.60 13.25 -30.99
N LEU A 207 -14.07 12.01 -30.95
CA LEU A 207 -15.13 11.47 -31.81
C LEU A 207 -16.54 11.90 -31.38
N ASN A 208 -16.75 12.14 -30.07
CA ASN A 208 -18.00 12.68 -29.54
C ASN A 208 -17.77 14.09 -28.96
N PRO A 209 -17.46 15.10 -29.80
CA PRO A 209 -17.30 16.46 -29.33
C PRO A 209 -18.62 16.90 -28.70
N LYS A 210 -18.57 17.34 -27.43
CA LYS A 210 -19.74 17.95 -26.79
C LYS A 210 -20.26 19.06 -27.71
N PRO A 211 -21.57 19.13 -27.99
CA PRO A 211 -22.11 20.19 -28.82
C PRO A 211 -21.67 21.53 -28.22
N LYS A 212 -21.08 22.40 -29.06
CA LYS A 212 -20.75 23.77 -28.65
C LYS A 212 -22.03 24.34 -28.04
N LYS A 213 -21.94 24.83 -26.80
CA LYS A 213 -23.08 25.50 -26.17
C LYS A 213 -23.51 26.60 -27.14
N ALA A 214 -24.76 26.55 -27.60
CA ALA A 214 -25.29 27.57 -28.46
C ALA A 214 -25.11 28.93 -27.76
N ASP A 215 -24.65 29.94 -28.48
CA ASP A 215 -24.53 31.32 -28.03
C ASP A 215 -25.93 31.93 -27.90
N SER A 216 -26.75 31.39 -26.99
CA SER A 216 -28.18 31.67 -26.94
C SER A 216 -28.61 32.33 -25.63
N THR A 217 -27.82 33.28 -25.13
CA THR A 217 -28.32 34.19 -24.10
C THR A 217 -27.97 35.63 -24.45
N LEU A 218 -29.00 36.40 -24.83
CA LEU A 218 -28.96 37.85 -24.79
C LEU A 218 -28.70 38.26 -23.33
N VAL A 219 -27.46 38.62 -23.01
CA VAL A 219 -27.12 39.10 -21.67
C VAL A 219 -27.48 40.59 -21.61
N VAL A 220 -28.58 40.89 -20.93
CA VAL A 220 -29.06 42.26 -20.69
C VAL A 220 -28.57 42.72 -19.32
N THR A 221 -28.07 43.96 -19.25
CA THR A 221 -27.64 44.58 -17.99
C THR A 221 -28.85 45.02 -17.17
N SER A 222 -28.74 45.18 -15.84
CA SER A 222 -29.83 45.69 -14.98
C SER A 222 -30.39 47.05 -15.42
N SER A 223 -29.65 47.82 -16.22
CA SER A 223 -30.06 49.09 -16.83
C SER A 223 -30.72 48.96 -18.21
N GLY A 224 -31.05 47.73 -18.66
CA GLY A 224 -31.73 47.47 -19.93
C GLY A 224 -30.87 47.53 -21.20
N LYS A 225 -29.54 47.73 -21.10
CA LYS A 225 -28.63 47.75 -22.25
C LYS A 225 -28.13 46.34 -22.60
N VAL A 226 -28.18 45.97 -23.88
CA VAL A 226 -27.69 44.69 -24.43
C VAL A 226 -26.17 44.70 -24.46
N LYS A 227 -25.51 43.77 -23.74
CA LYS A 227 -24.04 43.67 -23.69
C LYS A 227 -23.46 42.65 -24.68
N ALA A 228 -24.17 41.55 -24.90
CA ALA A 228 -23.76 40.49 -25.82
C ALA A 228 -24.97 40.01 -26.62
N LYS A 229 -24.74 39.71 -27.89
CA LYS A 229 -25.78 39.36 -28.86
C LYS A 229 -25.22 38.30 -29.81
N PRO A 230 -26.02 37.30 -30.21
CA PRO A 230 -25.63 36.34 -31.23
C PRO A 230 -25.39 37.03 -32.59
N VAL A 231 -24.38 36.55 -33.32
CA VAL A 231 -23.88 37.14 -34.58
C VAL A 231 -24.98 37.25 -35.65
N ASP A 232 -25.93 36.31 -35.65
CA ASP A 232 -26.99 36.24 -36.67
C ASP A 232 -28.17 37.19 -36.43
N MET A 233 -28.29 37.79 -35.24
CA MET A 233 -29.41 38.67 -34.96
C MET A 233 -29.07 40.09 -35.46
N ASN A 234 -30.04 40.85 -36.00
CA ASN A 234 -29.81 42.22 -36.46
C ASN A 234 -30.23 43.23 -35.36
N SER A 235 -29.42 44.27 -35.11
CA SER A 235 -29.70 45.28 -34.07
C SER A 235 -30.95 46.08 -34.41
N HIS A 236 -31.22 46.28 -35.70
CA HIS A 236 -32.44 46.94 -36.18
C HIS A 236 -33.70 46.15 -35.86
N VAL A 237 -33.64 44.81 -35.89
CA VAL A 237 -34.79 43.96 -35.53
C VAL A 237 -35.09 44.05 -34.04
N ILE A 238 -34.05 44.11 -33.19
CA ILE A 238 -34.19 44.31 -31.74
C ILE A 238 -34.77 45.69 -31.44
N ALA A 239 -34.22 46.74 -32.06
CA ALA A 239 -34.72 48.10 -31.87
C ALA A 239 -36.16 48.26 -32.37
N ALA A 240 -36.49 47.67 -33.52
CA ALA A 240 -37.84 47.66 -34.07
C ALA A 240 -38.82 46.92 -33.15
N THR A 241 -38.45 45.75 -32.63
CA THR A 241 -39.32 44.99 -31.70
C THR A 241 -39.54 45.71 -30.38
N ILE A 242 -38.52 46.40 -29.84
CA ILE A 242 -38.68 47.25 -28.65
C ILE A 242 -39.60 48.44 -28.95
N ALA A 243 -39.40 49.10 -30.09
CA ALA A 243 -40.20 50.24 -30.49
C ALA A 243 -41.67 49.86 -30.76
N THR A 244 -41.93 48.73 -31.43
CA THR A 244 -43.29 48.25 -31.68
C THR A 244 -44.01 47.89 -30.39
N LEU A 245 -43.33 47.24 -29.43
CA LEU A 245 -43.88 47.00 -28.09
C LEU A 245 -44.20 48.30 -27.35
N HIS A 246 -43.31 49.29 -27.43
CA HIS A 246 -43.52 50.59 -26.80
C HIS A 246 -44.72 51.32 -27.42
N PHE A 247 -44.79 51.41 -28.75
CA PHE A 247 -45.92 52.03 -29.44
C PHE A 247 -47.24 51.30 -29.17
N HIS A 248 -47.22 49.98 -29.11
CA HIS A 248 -48.42 49.20 -28.79
C HIS A 248 -48.94 49.50 -27.37
N LYS A 249 -48.04 49.57 -26.39
CA LYS A 249 -48.40 49.96 -25.02
C LYS A 249 -48.97 51.38 -24.98
N HIS A 250 -48.36 52.31 -25.70
CA HIS A 250 -48.82 53.69 -25.79
C HIS A 250 -50.22 53.80 -26.43
N ASP A 251 -50.49 53.06 -27.51
CA ASP A 251 -51.80 53.03 -28.16
C ASP A 251 -52.88 52.47 -27.21
N ILE A 252 -52.57 51.42 -26.43
CA ILE A 252 -53.50 50.90 -25.41
C ILE A 252 -53.78 51.96 -24.34
N GLU A 253 -52.77 52.69 -23.86
CA GLU A 253 -52.93 53.75 -22.87
C GLU A 253 -53.74 54.93 -23.42
N GLU A 254 -53.49 55.36 -24.65
CA GLU A 254 -54.25 56.41 -25.33
C GLU A 254 -55.71 56.00 -25.54
N ARG A 255 -55.97 54.78 -26.01
CA ARG A 255 -57.35 54.25 -26.13
C ARG A 255 -58.07 54.24 -24.79
N ARG A 256 -57.38 53.83 -23.71
CA ARG A 256 -57.96 53.89 -22.35
C ARG A 256 -58.24 55.33 -21.91
N ARG A 257 -57.33 56.28 -22.18
CA ARG A 257 -57.55 57.70 -21.88
C ARG A 257 -58.72 58.27 -22.67
N LEU A 258 -58.82 58.00 -23.97
CA LEU A 258 -59.93 58.41 -24.82
C LEU A 258 -61.27 57.84 -24.31
N LEU A 259 -61.32 56.55 -23.99
CA LEU A 259 -62.52 55.93 -23.40
C LEU A 259 -62.92 56.60 -22.08
N LEU A 260 -61.96 56.98 -21.23
CA LEU A 260 -62.22 57.68 -19.98
C LEU A 260 -62.71 59.12 -20.21
N THR A 261 -62.23 59.83 -21.24
CA THR A 261 -62.72 61.17 -21.58
C THR A 261 -64.13 61.13 -22.16
N PHE A 262 -64.45 60.18 -23.04
CA PHE A 262 -65.81 60.00 -23.57
C PHE A 262 -66.80 59.59 -22.47
N ARG A 263 -66.36 58.83 -21.46
CA ARG A 263 -67.21 58.44 -20.33
C ARG A 263 -67.39 59.54 -19.27
N ARG A 264 -66.61 60.62 -19.31
CA ARG A 264 -66.69 61.76 -18.35
C ARG A 264 -67.24 63.07 -18.94
N ALA A 265 -67.53 63.15 -20.24
CA ALA A 265 -68.11 64.36 -20.84
C ALA A 265 -69.64 64.23 -20.97
N GLY A 266 -70.35 64.94 -20.09
CA GLY A 266 -71.81 65.03 -20.09
C GLY A 266 -72.44 65.63 -18.82
N SER A 267 -71.66 66.19 -17.89
CA SER A 267 -72.25 67.16 -16.95
C SER A 267 -72.33 68.50 -17.67
N ASP A 268 -73.47 68.74 -18.34
CA ASP A 268 -73.85 70.04 -18.89
C ASP A 268 -73.73 71.11 -17.80
N GLN A 269 -72.64 71.89 -17.82
CA GLN A 269 -72.48 73.04 -16.93
C GLN A 269 -73.59 74.09 -17.14
N TRP A 270 -74.22 74.07 -18.32
CA TRP A 270 -75.38 74.89 -18.66
C TRP A 270 -76.70 74.41 -18.02
N ARG A 271 -76.85 73.11 -17.73
CA ARG A 271 -78.04 72.59 -17.02
C ARG A 271 -77.92 72.75 -15.51
N SER A 272 -76.70 72.72 -14.95
CA SER A 272 -76.47 72.90 -13.51
C SER A 272 -76.57 74.36 -13.06
N SER A 273 -76.35 75.33 -13.95
CA SER A 273 -76.50 76.76 -13.62
C SER A 273 -77.96 77.19 -13.38
N MET A 274 -78.93 76.50 -14.01
CA MET A 274 -80.35 76.81 -13.90
C MET A 274 -80.95 76.50 -12.51
N LEU A 275 -80.32 75.62 -11.74
CA LEU A 275 -80.78 75.20 -10.41
C LEU A 275 -80.24 76.07 -9.26
N LEU A 276 -79.14 76.79 -9.47
CA LEU A 276 -78.40 77.45 -8.38
C LEU A 276 -78.40 78.98 -8.42
N ASN A 277 -78.75 79.63 -9.53
CA ASN A 277 -78.78 81.10 -9.60
C ASN A 277 -79.87 81.63 -10.56
N MET A 278 -81.14 81.53 -10.15
CA MET A 278 -82.20 82.35 -10.75
C MET A 278 -82.40 83.61 -9.89
N PRO A 279 -82.03 84.81 -10.38
CA PRO A 279 -82.01 86.04 -9.59
C PRO A 279 -83.37 86.47 -9.03
N ASN A 280 -84.48 85.98 -9.61
CA ASN A 280 -85.85 86.35 -9.23
C ASN A 280 -86.60 85.27 -8.42
N ARG A 281 -85.92 84.21 -7.94
CA ARG A 281 -86.59 83.13 -7.19
C ARG A 281 -87.27 83.61 -5.90
N GLU A 282 -86.74 84.66 -5.27
CA GLU A 282 -87.31 85.23 -4.05
C GLU A 282 -88.46 86.22 -4.28
N ILE A 283 -88.78 86.60 -5.53
CA ILE A 283 -89.90 87.51 -5.83
C ILE A 283 -91.20 86.72 -6.08
N LEU A 284 -91.10 85.47 -6.54
CA LEU A 284 -92.23 84.54 -6.68
C LEU A 284 -92.66 83.87 -5.35
N ARG A 285 -91.91 84.18 -4.29
CA ARG A 285 -92.34 84.25 -2.89
C ARG A 285 -93.70 84.97 -2.75
N LYS A 286 -94.40 84.71 -1.64
CA LYS A 286 -95.47 85.53 -1.03
C LYS A 286 -96.87 85.52 -1.66
N ARG A 287 -97.15 84.80 -2.74
CA ARG A 287 -98.53 84.67 -3.29
C ARG A 287 -99.24 83.34 -3.01
N SER A 288 -98.65 82.43 -2.23
CA SER A 288 -99.33 81.22 -1.73
C SER A 288 -99.81 81.39 -0.31
#